data_AF-A0A0J1FRR9-F1
#
_entry.id   AF-A0A0J1FRR9-F1
#
_cell.length_a   1.000
_cell.length_b   1.000
_cell.length_c   1.000
_cell.angle_alpha   90.00
_cell.angle_beta   90.00
_cell.angle_gamma   90.00
#
_symmetry.space_group_name_H-M   'P 1'
#
loop_
_entity.id
_entity.type
_entity.pdbx_description
1 polymer ?
#
loop_
_entity_poly.entity_id
_entity_poly.type
_entity_poly.pdbx_seq_one_letter_code
_entity_poly.pdbx_strand_id
1 'polypeptide(L)' 'MADDGQVHEKPLDQQEVLQHLKEVEKKLIDLRARWPFHSVQPRMVAEREDLEEERDRLLGILYVLGVVSD' A
#
# COMPACT_ATOMS: atom_id res chain seq x y z
N MET A 1 -7.94 -34.28 8.14
CA MET A 1 -7.53 -32.89 8.38
C MET A 1 -8.28 -32.02 7.38
N ALA A 2 -9.08 -31.08 7.88
CA ALA A 2 -9.55 -29.93 7.10
C ALA A 2 -8.31 -29.17 6.56
N ASP A 3 -8.34 -28.46 5.44
CA ASP A 3 -9.35 -27.48 5.08
C ASP A 3 -9.23 -27.15 3.58
N ASP A 4 -10.38 -26.83 3.02
CA ASP A 4 -10.70 -26.62 1.62
C ASP A 4 -9.74 -25.63 0.94
N GLY A 5 -9.18 -26.06 -0.19
CA GLY A 5 -8.44 -25.20 -1.12
C GLY A 5 -9.39 -24.22 -1.80
N GLN A 6 -9.91 -23.28 -1.02
CA GLN A 6 -10.76 -22.22 -1.51
C GLN A 6 -9.84 -21.16 -2.12
N VAL A 7 -9.59 -21.31 -3.43
CA VAL A 7 -9.16 -20.22 -4.29
C VAL A 7 -10.29 -19.21 -4.25
N HIS A 8 -10.28 -18.39 -3.20
CA HIS A 8 -11.23 -17.31 -3.05
C HIS A 8 -10.87 -16.26 -4.09
N GLU A 9 -11.59 -16.31 -5.21
CA GLU A 9 -11.83 -15.17 -6.08
C GLU A 9 -12.64 -14.14 -5.27
N LYS A 10 -12.07 -13.61 -4.18
CA LYS A 10 -12.75 -12.68 -3.30
C LYS A 10 -12.80 -11.32 -3.98
N PRO A 11 -13.96 -10.64 -4.00
CA PRO A 11 -13.97 -9.21 -4.29
C PRO A 11 -13.00 -8.57 -3.30
N LEU A 12 -12.07 -7.72 -3.78
CA LEU A 12 -11.03 -7.08 -2.96
C LEU A 12 -11.60 -6.72 -1.59
N ASP A 13 -11.23 -7.51 -0.57
CA ASP A 13 -11.83 -7.36 0.74
C ASP A 13 -11.30 -6.04 1.31
N GLN A 14 -12.17 -5.19 1.85
CA GLN A 14 -11.76 -3.88 2.41
C GLN A 14 -10.59 -4.06 3.39
N GLN A 15 -10.58 -5.17 4.11
CA GLN A 15 -9.55 -5.52 5.07
C GLN A 15 -8.20 -5.85 4.42
N GLU A 16 -8.19 -6.46 3.23
CA GLU A 16 -6.98 -6.70 2.44
C GLU A 16 -6.41 -5.38 1.89
N VAL A 17 -7.27 -4.52 1.36
CA VAL A 17 -6.85 -3.20 0.84
C VAL A 17 -6.27 -2.34 1.96
N LEU A 18 -6.89 -2.33 3.15
CA LEU A 18 -6.35 -1.66 4.33
C LEU A 18 -5.03 -2.26 4.81
N GLN A 19 -4.88 -3.59 4.75
CA GLN A 19 -3.63 -4.24 5.12
C GLN A 19 -2.51 -3.85 4.15
N HIS A 20 -2.79 -3.86 2.85
CA HIS A 20 -1.84 -3.46 1.83
C HIS A 20 -1.45 -1.98 1.96
N LEU A 21 -2.41 -1.10 2.22
CA LEU A 21 -2.16 0.31 2.48
C LEU A 21 -1.17 0.50 3.64
N LYS A 22 -1.39 -0.20 4.76
CA LYS A 22 -0.49 -0.15 5.92
C LYS A 22 0.92 -0.63 5.58
N GLU A 23 1.05 -1.66 4.74
CA GLU A 23 2.36 -2.14 4.29
C GLU A 23 3.08 -1.11 3.43
N VAL A 24 2.37 -0.48 2.49
CA VAL A 24 2.90 0.58 1.63
C VAL A 24 3.32 1.79 2.47
N GLU A 25 2.49 2.24 3.40
CA GLU A 25 2.84 3.34 4.32
C GLU A 25 4.05 3.00 5.19
N LYS A 26 4.15 1.76 5.69
CA LYS A 26 5.32 1.31 6.44
C LYS A 26 6.58 1.35 5.59
N LYS A 27 6.52 0.90 4.32
CA LYS A 27 7.64 0.98 3.37
C LYS A 27 8.04 2.43 3.10
N LEU A 28 7.07 3.34 2.94
CA LEU A 28 7.33 4.77 2.78
C LEU A 28 8.04 5.38 3.99
N ILE A 29 7.60 5.05 5.21
CA ILE A 29 8.23 5.51 6.45
C ILE A 29 9.67 4.98 6.54
N ASP A 30 9.88 3.70 6.25
CA ASP A 30 11.20 3.08 6.28
C ASP A 30 12.14 3.67 5.21
N LEU A 31 11.64 3.86 4.00
CA LEU A 31 12.37 4.50 2.89
C LEU A 31 12.74 5.94 3.23
N ARG A 32 11.82 6.69 3.85
CA ARG A 32 12.05 8.06 4.33
C ARG A 32 13.03 8.11 5.50
N ALA A 33 13.03 7.11 6.38
CA ALA A 33 13.99 7.01 7.47
C ALA A 33 15.42 6.73 6.96
N ARG A 34 15.53 5.95 5.87
CA ARG A 34 16.79 5.69 5.18
C ARG A 34 17.22 6.80 4.22
N TRP A 35 16.44 7.88 4.11
CA TRP A 35 16.64 8.92 3.11
C TRP A 35 17.89 9.76 3.41
N PRO A 36 18.90 9.78 2.52
CA PRO A 36 20.09 10.58 2.72
C PRO A 36 19.76 12.07 2.56
N PHE A 37 20.14 12.88 3.55
CA PHE A 37 19.75 14.30 3.64
C PHE A 37 20.24 15.18 2.48
N HIS A 38 21.32 14.77 1.79
CA HIS A 38 21.97 15.58 0.74
C HIS A 38 22.23 14.84 -0.58
N SER A 39 22.03 13.52 -0.63
CA SER A 39 22.39 12.71 -1.81
C SER A 39 21.34 11.65 -2.08
N VAL A 40 20.12 12.14 -2.25
CA VAL A 40 18.96 11.32 -2.59
C VAL A 40 19.23 10.67 -3.93
N GLN A 41 19.32 9.35 -3.92
CA GLN A 41 19.50 8.63 -5.16
C GLN A 41 18.20 8.69 -5.96
N PRO A 42 18.24 8.92 -7.28
CA PRO A 42 17.04 8.96 -8.12
C PRO A 42 16.23 7.67 -8.02
N ARG A 43 16.88 6.53 -7.76
CA ARG A 43 16.21 5.25 -7.48
C ARG A 43 15.35 5.26 -6.22
N MET A 44 15.78 5.96 -5.17
CA MET A 44 14.99 6.11 -3.95
C MET A 44 13.82 7.08 -4.13
N VAL A 45 13.98 8.09 -5.00
CA VAL A 45 12.88 8.97 -5.38
C VAL A 45 11.83 8.18 -6.15
N ALA A 46 12.24 7.45 -7.18
CA ALA A 46 11.36 6.59 -7.95
C ALA A 46 10.63 5.58 -7.06
N GLU A 47 11.34 4.86 -6.18
CA GLU A 47 10.72 3.91 -5.24
C GLU A 47 9.70 4.60 -4.32
N ARG A 48 9.96 5.85 -3.89
CA ARG A 48 8.99 6.60 -3.11
C ARG A 48 7.76 6.97 -3.94
N GLU A 49 7.96 7.49 -5.15
CA GLU A 49 6.88 7.87 -6.05
C GLU A 49 5.98 6.68 -6.40
N ASP A 50 6.57 5.51 -6.71
CA ASP A 50 5.84 4.26 -6.92
C ASP A 50 4.99 3.87 -5.70
N LEU A 51 5.57 3.93 -4.49
CA LEU A 51 4.86 3.63 -3.26
C LEU A 51 3.78 4.68 -2.91
N GLU A 52 4.02 5.96 -3.20
CA GLU A 52 3.04 7.03 -3.00
C GLU A 52 1.86 6.91 -3.97
N GLU A 53 2.13 6.57 -5.23
CA GLU A 53 1.10 6.29 -6.23
C GLU A 53 0.27 5.07 -5.84
N GLU A 54 0.91 4.01 -5.36
CA GLU A 54 0.20 2.81 -4.91
C GLU A 54 -0.67 3.09 -3.69
N ARG A 55 -0.17 3.86 -2.72
CA ARG A 55 -0.98 4.34 -1.59
C ARG A 55 -2.22 5.09 -2.07
N ASP A 56 -2.05 5.99 -3.04
CA ASP A 56 -3.14 6.80 -3.60
C ASP A 56 -4.19 5.92 -4.30
N ARG A 57 -3.74 4.94 -5.10
CA ARG A 57 -4.61 3.92 -5.69
C ARG A 57 -5.43 3.17 -4.64
N LEU A 58 -4.78 2.71 -3.57
CA LEU A 58 -5.45 1.98 -2.49
C LEU A 58 -6.45 2.86 -1.74
N LEU A 59 -6.10 4.12 -1.48
CA LEU A 59 -7.03 5.08 -0.89
C LEU A 59 -8.23 5.36 -1.80
N GLY A 60 -8.02 5.48 -3.11
CA GLY A 60 -9.11 5.61 -4.08
C GLY A 60 -10.04 4.40 -4.08
N ILE A 61 -9.48 3.19 -4.00
CA ILE A 61 -10.27 1.96 -3.86
C ILE A 61 -11.06 1.98 -2.54
N LEU A 62 -10.44 2.35 -1.43
CA LEU A 62 -11.12 2.44 -0.13
C LEU A 62 -12.21 3.52 -0.11
N TYR A 63 -12.01 4.62 -0.81
CA TYR A 63 -13.01 5.67 -1.00
C TYR A 63 -14.22 5.15 -1.79
N VAL A 64 -13.99 4.44 -2.91
CA VAL A 64 -15.06 3.79 -3.69
C VAL A 64 -15.78 2.72 -2.87
N LEU A 65 -15.06 2.01 -2.00
CA LEU A 65 -15.62 1.04 -1.07
C LEU A 65 -16.32 1.69 0.15
N GLY A 66 -16.35 3.02 0.25
CA GLY A 66 -17.01 3.76 1.32
C GLY A 66 -16.34 3.63 2.70
N VAL A 67 -15.07 3.23 2.74
CA VAL A 67 -14.29 3.05 3.99
C VAL A 67 -13.75 4.36 4.52
N VAL A 68 -13.36 5.27 3.62
CA VAL A 68 -12.83 6.59 3.95
C VAL A 68 -13.84 7.63 3.47
N SER A 69 -14.37 8.43 4.40
CA SER A 69 -15.21 9.60 4.11
C SER A 69 -14.38 10.87 4.34
N ASP A 70 -14.59 11.86 3.48
CA ASP A 70 -13.94 13.20 3.46
C ASP A 70 -13.83 13.87 4.85
#